data_AF-X1G417-F1
#
_entry.id   AF-X1G417-F1
#
_cell.length_a   1.000
_cell.length_b   1.000
_cell.length_c   1.000
_cell.angle_alpha   90.00
_cell.angle_beta   90.00
_cell.angle_gamma   90.00
#
_symmetry.space_group_name_H-M   'P 1'
#
loop_
_entity.id
_entity.type
_entity.pdbx_description
1 polymer ?
#
loop_
_entity_poly.entity_id
_entity_poly.type
_entity_poly.pdbx_seq_one_letter_code
_entity_poly.pdbx_strand_id
1 'polypeptide(L)'
;AWEEHFGQNYTGLLVFVYWLQADVPSPGELKLHAYRDRQYLMVGITLNDFLKNCRRRSLRWQALYVPEKTFLNLIKPVETLMLNDKQAATSKD
;
A
#
# COMPACT_ATOMS: atom_id res chain seq x y z
N ALA A 1 0.45 15.21 11.89
CA ALA A 1 0.46 14.67 10.50
C ALA A 1 -0.84 15.04 9.79
N TRP A 2 -0.94 14.97 8.45
CA TRP A 2 -2.18 15.30 7.71
C TRP A 2 -3.43 14.56 8.24
N GLU A 3 -3.27 13.33 8.73
CA GLU A 3 -4.32 12.54 9.38
C GLU A 3 -4.99 13.26 10.57
N GLU A 4 -4.24 14.08 11.34
CA GLU A 4 -4.78 14.86 12.46
C GLU A 4 -5.75 15.96 12.00
N HIS A 5 -5.57 16.49 10.79
CA HIS A 5 -6.45 17.50 10.22
C HIS A 5 -7.69 16.89 9.55
N PHE A 6 -7.58 15.67 9.01
CA PHE A 6 -8.70 14.98 8.36
C PHE A 6 -9.55 14.14 9.33
N GLY A 7 -8.99 13.75 10.47
CA GLY A 7 -9.66 12.98 11.52
C GLY A 7 -9.38 11.48 11.45
N GLN A 8 -9.86 10.77 12.47
CA GLN A 8 -9.48 9.38 12.78
C GLN A 8 -9.82 8.33 11.70
N ASN A 9 -10.65 8.68 10.71
CA ASN A 9 -11.02 7.78 9.62
C ASN A 9 -10.09 7.89 8.41
N TYR A 10 -9.07 8.75 8.46
CA TYR A 10 -8.11 8.93 7.38
C TYR A 10 -6.77 8.35 7.77
N THR A 11 -6.13 7.68 6.81
CA THR A 11 -4.74 7.28 6.94
C THR A 11 -3.94 7.62 5.69
N GLY A 12 -2.67 7.98 5.87
CA GLY A 12 -1.71 8.09 4.79
C GLY A 12 -1.46 6.72 4.18
N LEU A 13 -1.38 6.67 2.85
CA LEU A 13 -1.12 5.46 2.10
C LEU A 13 0.04 5.71 1.14
N LEU A 14 1.04 4.83 1.15
CA LEU A 14 2.06 4.79 0.12
C LEU A 14 1.67 3.72 -0.89
N VAL A 15 1.40 4.14 -2.13
CA VAL A 15 1.03 3.26 -3.23
C VAL A 15 2.22 3.06 -4.16
N PHE A 16 2.52 1.81 -4.48
CA PHE A 16 3.55 1.41 -5.42
C PHE A 16 2.90 0.81 -6.66
N VAL A 17 3.24 1.35 -7.82
CA VAL A 17 2.75 0.89 -9.13
C VAL A 17 3.94 0.35 -9.91
N TYR A 18 3.98 -0.97 -10.07
CA TYR A 18 5.03 -1.65 -10.79
C TYR A 18 4.58 -1.97 -12.20
N TRP A 19 5.30 -1.49 -13.21
CA TRP A 19 5.19 -2.00 -14.57
C TRP A 19 5.93 -3.33 -14.67
N LEU A 20 5.22 -4.41 -14.99
CA LEU A 20 5.79 -5.74 -15.14
C LEU A 20 6.31 -5.92 -16.57
N GLN A 21 7.59 -6.28 -16.70
CA GLN A 21 8.25 -6.53 -17.98
C GLN A 21 8.27 -8.01 -18.38
N ALA A 22 7.83 -8.89 -17.48
CA ALA A 22 7.66 -10.31 -17.71
C ALA A 22 6.34 -10.75 -17.09
N ASP A 23 5.80 -11.88 -17.56
CA ASP A 23 4.67 -12.54 -16.92
C ASP A 23 5.12 -13.07 -15.55
N VAL A 24 4.82 -12.31 -14.50
CA VAL A 24 5.07 -12.73 -13.14
C VAL A 24 3.81 -13.44 -12.66
N PRO A 25 3.91 -14.69 -12.14
CA PRO A 25 2.79 -15.30 -11.43
C PRO A 25 2.42 -14.37 -10.28
N SER A 26 1.22 -13.81 -10.34
CA SER A 26 0.74 -13.00 -9.22
C SER A 26 0.59 -13.93 -8.00
N PRO A 27 1.18 -13.62 -6.83
CA PRO A 27 0.74 -14.23 -5.59
C PRO A 27 -0.78 -14.09 -5.54
N GLY A 28 -1.53 -15.18 -5.30
CA GLY A 28 -2.94 -15.28 -5.69
C GLY A 28 -3.89 -14.17 -5.19
N GLU A 29 -3.50 -13.42 -4.16
CA GLU A 29 -4.26 -12.29 -3.61
C GLU A 29 -3.99 -10.95 -4.32
N LEU A 30 -2.89 -10.85 -5.09
CA LEU A 30 -2.50 -9.63 -5.79
C LEU A 30 -3.16 -9.57 -7.16
N LYS A 31 -3.73 -8.41 -7.48
CA LYS A 31 -4.43 -8.15 -8.73
C LYS A 31 -3.49 -7.49 -9.73
N LEU A 32 -3.50 -7.99 -10.97
CA LEU A 32 -2.84 -7.34 -12.10
C LEU A 32 -3.82 -6.43 -12.85
N HIS A 33 -3.31 -5.30 -13.34
CA HIS A 33 -4.06 -4.29 -14.07
C HIS A 33 -3.46 -4.13 -15.47
N ALA A 34 -4.30 -4.26 -16.50
CA ALA A 34 -3.89 -4.05 -17.88
C ALA A 34 -4.15 -2.60 -18.31
N TYR A 35 -3.16 -1.93 -18.90
CA TYR A 35 -3.32 -0.61 -19.51
C TYR A 35 -2.30 -0.39 -20.63
N ARG A 36 -2.75 0.03 -21.82
CA ARG A 36 -1.89 0.28 -23.01
C ARG A 36 -0.91 -0.88 -23.29
N ASP A 37 -1.44 -2.09 -23.38
CA ASP A 37 -0.68 -3.33 -23.65
C ASP A 37 0.43 -3.64 -22.64
N ARG A 38 0.30 -3.13 -21.41
CA ARG A 38 1.22 -3.38 -20.29
C ARG A 38 0.47 -3.92 -19.09
N GLN A 39 1.17 -4.72 -18.30
CA GLN A 39 0.71 -5.25 -17.03
C GLN A 39 1.29 -4.43 -15.88
N TYR A 40 0.43 -4.11 -14.92
CA TYR A 40 0.79 -3.37 -13.72
C TYR A 40 0.36 -4.10 -12.46
N LEU A 41 1.23 -4.10 -11.46
CA LEU A 41 0.91 -4.50 -10.10
C LEU A 41 0.78 -3.25 -9.24
N MET A 42 -0.36 -3.13 -8.54
CA MET A 42 -0.61 -2.04 -7.60
C MET A 42 -0.72 -2.59 -6.19
N VAL A 43 0.16 -2.14 -5.31
CA VAL A 43 0.15 -2.51 -3.88
C VAL A 43 0.32 -1.27 -3.01
N GLY A 44 -0.19 -1.35 -1.79
CA GLY A 44 -0.09 -0.28 -0.82
C GLY A 44 0.42 -0.74 0.54
N ILE A 45 0.94 0.21 1.31
CA ILE A 45 1.27 0.08 2.74
C ILE A 45 0.82 1.35 3.45
N THR A 46 0.20 1.22 4.63
CA THR A 46 -0.20 2.40 5.41
C THR A 46 1.04 3.18 5.87
N LEU A 47 0.89 4.49 6.05
CA LEU A 47 1.98 5.34 6.54
C LEU A 47 2.46 4.87 7.92
N ASN A 48 1.52 4.44 8.78
CA ASN A 48 1.82 3.91 10.10
C ASN A 48 2.67 2.63 10.04
N ASP A 49 2.30 1.67 9.20
CA ASP A 49 3.05 0.42 9.03
C ASP A 49 4.43 0.68 8.41
N PHE A 50 4.50 1.60 7.44
CA PHE A 50 5.77 2.02 6.88
C PHE A 50 6.68 2.63 7.93
N LEU A 51 6.21 3.63 8.70
CA LEU A 51 7.03 4.33 9.70
C LEU A 51 7.50 3.39 10.81
N LYS A 52 6.64 2.48 11.28
CA LYS A 52 6.99 1.49 12.31
C LYS A 52 8.08 0.51 11.88
N ASN A 53 8.19 0.24 10.57
CA ASN A 53 9.09 -0.77 10.02
C ASN A 53 10.24 -0.18 9.20
N CYS A 54 10.29 1.14 9.05
CA CYS A 54 11.32 1.79 8.27
C CYS A 54 12.65 1.86 9.04
N ARG A 55 13.72 1.97 8.26
CA ARG A 55 15.07 2.24 8.71
C ARG A 55 15.59 3.46 7.98
N ARG A 56 16.43 4.24 8.65
CA ARG A 56 17.11 5.36 8.02
C ARG A 56 18.26 4.84 7.16
N ARG A 57 18.20 5.11 5.85
CA ARG A 57 19.25 4.80 4.88
C ARG A 57 20.31 5.89 4.83
N SER A 58 19.90 7.16 4.93
CA SER A 58 20.80 8.31 4.87
C SER A 58 20.35 9.43 5.78
N LEU A 59 21.29 9.95 6.56
CA LEU A 59 21.10 11.15 7.38
C LEU A 59 20.96 12.40 6.52
N ARG A 60 21.87 12.60 5.57
CA ARG A 60 21.93 13.80 4.72
C ARG A 60 20.66 13.99 3.89
N TRP A 61 20.13 12.89 3.36
CA TRP A 61 18.95 12.91 2.51
C TRP A 61 17.65 12.59 3.24
N GLN A 62 17.74 12.34 4.56
CA GLN A 62 16.62 11.89 5.38
C GLN A 62 15.85 10.70 4.77
N ALA A 63 16.58 9.85 4.04
CA ALA A 63 15.98 8.75 3.30
C ALA A 63 15.60 7.60 4.23
N LEU A 64 14.35 7.17 4.16
CA LEU A 64 13.81 6.02 4.86
C LEU A 64 13.54 4.87 3.88
N TYR A 65 13.65 3.64 4.34
CA TYR A 65 13.27 2.46 3.58
C TYR A 65 12.75 1.36 4.50
N VAL A 66 11.88 0.50 4.00
CA VAL A 66 11.49 -0.75 4.69
C VAL A 66 12.31 -1.89 4.09
N PRO A 67 12.92 -2.79 4.89
CA PRO A 67 13.59 -3.97 4.36
C PRO A 67 12.66 -4.82 3.50
N GLU A 68 13.16 -5.36 2.39
CA GLU A 68 12.36 -6.05 1.37
C GLU A 68 11.43 -7.12 1.93
N LYS A 69 11.95 -8.08 2.73
CA LYS A 69 11.13 -9.14 3.33
C LYS A 69 10.02 -8.59 4.23
N THR A 70 10.31 -7.51 4.97
CA THR A 70 9.31 -6.85 5.81
C THR A 70 8.27 -6.15 4.94
N PHE A 71 8.70 -5.47 3.87
CA PHE A 71 7.81 -4.81 2.94
C PHE A 71 6.84 -5.81 2.28
N LEU A 72 7.36 -6.92 1.75
CA LEU A 72 6.55 -7.97 1.11
C LEU A 72 5.50 -8.57 2.05
N ASN A 73 5.76 -8.61 3.36
CA ASN A 73 4.81 -9.12 4.36
C ASN A 73 3.75 -8.08 4.79
N LEU A 74 3.97 -6.79 4.50
CA LEU A 74 3.10 -5.69 4.96
C LEU A 74 2.24 -5.12 3.84
N ILE A 75 2.68 -5.25 2.58
CA ILE A 75 1.91 -4.77 1.45
C ILE A 75 0.60 -5.53 1.30
N LYS A 76 -0.42 -4.81 0.82
CA LYS A 76 -1.71 -5.38 0.44
C LYS A 76 -2.15 -4.84 -0.92
N PRO A 77 -3.09 -5.49 -1.62
CA PRO A 77 -3.76 -4.88 -2.76
C PRO A 77 -4.35 -3.53 -2.35
N VAL A 78 -4.16 -2.50 -3.18
CA VAL A 78 -4.54 -1.12 -2.85
C VAL A 78 -6.02 -1.01 -2.50
N GLU A 79 -6.87 -1.76 -3.20
CA GLU A 79 -8.32 -1.76 -3.01
C GLU A 79 -8.71 -2.19 -1.59
N THR A 80 -7.98 -3.14 -0.99
CA THR A 80 -8.23 -3.60 0.40
C THR A 80 -7.88 -2.55 1.45
N LEU A 81 -7.09 -1.54 1.08
CA LEU A 81 -6.68 -0.46 1.98
C LEU A 81 -7.55 0.80 1.78
N MET A 82 -8.22 0.92 0.63
CA MET A 82 -9.10 2.05 0.31
C MET A 82 -10.57 1.80 0.69
N LEU A 83 -10.98 0.53 0.76
CA LEU A 83 -12.32 0.15 1.20
C LEU A 83 -12.38 0.18 2.74
N ASN A 84 -13.08 1.17 3.28
CA ASN A 84 -13.42 1.17 4.70
C ASN A 84 -14.46 0.07 4.96
N ASP A 85 -14.11 -0.94 5.76
CA ASP A 85 -15.02 -2.03 6.22
C ASP A 85 -16.22 -1.54 7.05
N LYS A 86 -16.39 -0.23 7.23
CA LYS A 86 -17.54 0.36 7.93
C LYS A 86 -18.85 0.36 7.12
N GLN A 87 -18.88 -0.13 5.87
CA GLN A 87 -20.15 -0.33 5.15
C GLN A 87 -20.80 -1.71 5.36
N ALA A 88 -20.18 -2.65 6.08
CA ALA A 88 -20.78 -3.95 6.35
C ALA A 88 -21.72 -3.99 7.57
N ALA A 89 -21.80 -2.93 8.39
CA ALA A 89 -22.48 -2.96 9.69
C ALA A 89 -23.61 -1.92 9.88
N THR A 90 -24.14 -1.30 8.81
CA THR A 90 -25.21 -0.28 8.99
C THR A 90 -26.32 -0.30 7.93
N SER A 91 -26.59 -1.46 7.32
CA SER A 91 -27.80 -1.64 6.50
C SER A 91 -28.58 -2.87 6.92
N LYS A 92 -28.99 -2.92 8.18
CA LYS A 92 -30.17 -3.65 8.66
C LYS A 92 -30.73 -2.88 9.85
N ASP A 93 -31.51 -1.84 9.54
CA ASP A 93 -32.62 -1.38 10.37
C ASP A 93 -33.88 -1.45 9.49
#